data_AF-A0A2N6FC81-F1
#
_entry.id   AF-A0A2N6FC81-F1
#
_cell.length_a   1.000
_cell.length_b   1.000
_cell.length_c   1.000
_cell.angle_alpha   90.00
_cell.angle_beta   90.00
_cell.angle_gamma   90.00
#
_symmetry.space_group_name_H-M   'P 1'
#
loop_
_entity.id
_entity.type
_entity.pdbx_description
1 polymer ?
#
loop_
_entity_poly.entity_id
_entity_poly.type
_entity_poly.pdbx_seq_one_letter_code
_entity_poly.pdbx_strand_id
1 'polypeptide(L)'
;MNQPMLVIPNSESLFSKLRGQSLIVRCFREEEIQGISQAAQGNFHLKAVWLSKDAPLSSARLHESWADVPVAFEVTGVGDIQTVINMCPFLRGHNIRILIPGTSQENFVGLRILSSAGITPVVTLPSQGIDWEALNDLLHYDVYARVPHAPIEPFAYAVDRFRNRQALDLGPVYFDNPEAYLHVDEQGHVATSQKALESGTFLGHIDDGLDKICASEAYYAGLKGWRQHFLQDDGCAYCPGWRLCMGRCSDYLDQTPEQSPCQGFFESLFEAVEFAQNRQQENGPRLWQY
;
A
#
# COMPACT_ATOMS: atom_id res chain seq x y z
N MET A 1 17.73 1.05 15.82
CA MET A 1 16.72 0.56 14.85
C MET A 1 15.50 1.43 15.03
N ASN A 2 14.86 1.87 13.93
CA ASN A 2 13.56 2.53 14.06
C ASN A 2 12.56 1.47 14.52
N GLN A 3 11.77 1.77 15.55
CA GLN A 3 10.68 0.89 15.96
C GLN A 3 9.65 0.83 14.83
N PRO A 4 9.08 -0.36 14.53
CA PRO A 4 8.04 -0.50 13.52
C PRO A 4 6.78 0.27 13.95
N MET A 5 6.04 0.80 12.97
CA MET A 5 4.71 1.36 13.21
C MET A 5 3.71 0.22 13.44
N LEU A 6 2.68 0.48 14.25
CA LEU A 6 1.64 -0.51 14.50
C LEU A 6 0.40 -0.22 13.66
N VAL A 7 -0.12 -1.25 13.00
CA VAL A 7 -1.43 -1.26 12.36
C VAL A 7 -2.39 -1.96 13.31
N ILE A 8 -3.38 -1.23 13.83
CA ILE A 8 -4.28 -1.73 14.89
C ILE A 8 -5.75 -1.51 14.52
N PRO A 9 -6.70 -2.30 15.04
CA PRO A 9 -8.12 -1.96 14.94
C PRO A 9 -8.44 -0.72 15.78
N ASN A 10 -9.55 -0.06 15.44
CA ASN A 10 -10.12 1.00 16.26
C ASN A 10 -10.61 0.45 17.61
N SER A 11 -9.72 0.44 18.61
CA SER A 11 -9.97 -0.11 19.93
C SER A 11 -9.43 0.79 21.04
N GLU A 12 -10.33 1.30 21.88
CA GLU A 12 -9.97 2.16 23.02
C GLU A 12 -9.01 1.47 24.00
N SER A 13 -9.16 0.15 24.18
CA SER A 13 -8.29 -0.62 25.07
C SER A 13 -6.84 -0.59 24.57
N LEU A 14 -6.62 -0.71 23.26
CA LEU A 14 -5.29 -0.64 22.64
C LEU A 14 -4.72 0.78 22.69
N PHE A 15 -5.54 1.81 22.46
CA PHE A 15 -5.08 3.21 22.52
C PHE A 15 -4.46 3.54 23.87
N SER A 16 -5.01 3.04 24.97
CA SER A 16 -4.46 3.27 26.31
C SER A 16 -3.10 2.58 26.53
N LYS A 17 -2.90 1.40 25.93
CA LYS A 17 -1.68 0.59 26.07
C LYS A 17 -0.54 1.09 25.18
N LEU A 18 -0.88 1.72 24.05
CA LEU A 18 0.06 2.10 22.99
C LEU A 18 0.45 3.59 23.03
N ARG A 19 0.47 4.18 24.22
CA ARG A 19 0.79 5.60 24.40
C ARG A 19 2.18 5.95 23.85
N GLY A 20 2.27 7.03 23.09
CA GLY A 20 3.49 7.54 22.46
C GLY A 20 3.96 6.76 21.23
N GLN A 21 3.25 5.69 20.84
CA GLN A 21 3.60 4.91 19.65
C GLN A 21 3.08 5.56 18.36
N SER A 22 3.69 5.22 17.22
CA SER A 22 3.18 5.62 15.90
C SER A 22 2.19 4.57 15.38
N LEU A 23 0.95 4.98 15.17
CA LEU A 23 -0.16 4.07 14.87
C LEU A 23 -0.81 4.37 13.52
N ILE A 24 -1.18 3.31 12.82
CA ILE A 24 -2.18 3.29 11.75
C ILE A 24 -3.40 2.59 12.32
N VAL A 25 -4.54 3.27 12.32
CA VAL A 25 -5.77 2.74 12.93
C VAL A 25 -6.73 2.32 11.83
N ARG A 26 -7.16 1.05 11.86
CA ARG A 26 -8.13 0.47 10.94
C ARG A 26 -9.54 0.72 11.44
N CYS A 27 -10.43 1.18 10.56
CA CYS A 27 -11.85 1.31 10.84
C CYS A 27 -12.68 0.92 9.61
N PHE A 28 -13.98 0.72 9.82
CA PHE A 28 -14.91 0.29 8.77
C PHE A 28 -16.00 1.32 8.49
N ARG A 29 -16.10 2.38 9.31
CA ARG A 29 -17.13 3.41 9.20
C ARG A 29 -16.52 4.80 9.16
N GLU A 30 -17.07 5.64 8.30
CA GLU A 30 -16.66 7.05 8.14
C GLU A 30 -16.77 7.85 9.44
N GLU A 31 -17.81 7.61 10.24
CA GLU A 31 -18.03 8.33 11.50
C GLU A 31 -16.94 8.10 12.56
N GLU A 32 -16.14 7.03 12.43
CA GLU A 32 -15.12 6.66 13.43
C GLU A 32 -13.85 7.51 13.30
N ILE A 33 -13.59 8.09 12.12
CA ILE A 33 -12.35 8.81 11.80
C ILE A 33 -12.12 9.99 12.78
N GLN A 34 -13.18 10.74 13.08
CA GLN A 34 -13.09 11.86 14.00
C GLN A 34 -12.79 11.41 15.43
N GLY A 35 -13.44 10.33 15.89
CA GLY A 35 -13.18 9.74 17.21
C GLY A 35 -11.74 9.25 17.35
N ILE A 36 -11.20 8.61 16.31
CA ILE A 36 -9.80 8.16 16.26
C ILE A 36 -8.84 9.36 16.32
N SER A 37 -9.10 10.40 15.53
CA SER A 37 -8.28 11.62 15.54
C SER A 37 -8.27 12.30 16.90
N GLN A 38 -9.44 12.39 17.56
CA GLN A 38 -9.55 12.91 18.93
C GLN A 38 -8.81 12.03 19.94
N ALA A 39 -8.96 10.72 19.87
CA ALA A 39 -8.27 9.78 20.75
C ALA A 39 -6.74 9.83 20.60
N ALA A 40 -6.25 10.17 19.41
CA ALA A 40 -4.82 10.35 19.17
C ALA A 40 -4.24 11.58 19.91
N GLN A 41 -5.03 12.64 20.09
CA GLN A 41 -4.57 13.88 20.71
C GLN A 41 -4.04 13.65 22.13
N GLY A 42 -2.72 13.72 22.30
CA GLY A 42 -2.04 13.53 23.59
C GLY A 42 -1.85 12.08 24.03
N ASN A 43 -2.27 11.11 23.20
CA ASN A 43 -2.10 9.69 23.50
C ASN A 43 -1.06 9.03 22.59
N PHE A 44 -1.24 9.04 21.27
CA PHE A 44 -0.35 8.37 20.32
C PHE A 44 -0.15 9.20 19.05
N HIS A 45 0.86 8.86 18.26
CA HIS A 45 1.14 9.55 17.00
C HIS A 45 0.36 8.88 15.85
N LEU A 46 -0.82 9.41 15.54
CA LEU A 46 -1.62 8.95 14.40
C LEU A 46 -0.88 9.24 13.08
N LYS A 47 -0.52 8.20 12.34
CA LYS A 47 0.13 8.29 11.04
C LYS A 47 -0.87 8.27 9.90
N ALA A 48 -1.88 7.41 10.01
CA ALA A 48 -3.00 7.36 9.09
C ALA A 48 -4.20 6.64 9.74
N VAL A 49 -5.38 6.90 9.21
CA VAL A 49 -6.55 6.04 9.38
C VAL A 49 -6.70 5.21 8.12
N TRP A 50 -6.80 3.89 8.27
CA TRP A 50 -7.10 2.97 7.19
C TRP A 50 -8.58 2.61 7.24
N LEU A 51 -9.38 3.27 6.41
CA LEU A 51 -10.80 3.02 6.27
C LEU A 51 -11.02 1.97 5.19
N SER A 52 -11.50 0.78 5.58
CA SER A 52 -11.89 -0.28 4.63
C SER A 52 -13.41 -0.28 4.49
N LYS A 53 -13.91 -0.04 3.27
CA LYS A 53 -15.34 -0.01 2.97
C LYS A 53 -15.67 -0.95 1.82
N ASP A 54 -16.58 -1.89 2.06
CA ASP A 54 -17.13 -2.78 1.03
C ASP A 54 -18.19 -2.06 0.19
N ALA A 55 -17.81 -0.95 -0.43
CA ALA A 55 -18.68 -0.12 -1.27
C ALA A 55 -17.83 0.76 -2.20
N PRO A 56 -18.38 1.26 -3.31
CA PRO A 56 -17.67 2.19 -4.18
C PRO A 56 -17.46 3.55 -3.52
N LEU A 57 -16.45 4.30 -3.98
CA LEU A 57 -16.13 5.64 -3.52
C LEU A 57 -17.31 6.60 -3.61
N SER A 58 -18.14 6.51 -4.67
CA SER A 58 -19.32 7.35 -4.83
C SER A 58 -20.36 7.21 -3.71
N SER A 59 -20.28 6.16 -2.89
CA SER A 59 -21.14 5.97 -1.71
C SER A 59 -20.57 6.59 -0.43
N ALA A 60 -19.36 7.14 -0.47
CA ALA A 60 -18.67 7.64 0.70
C ALA A 60 -19.29 8.92 1.23
N ARG A 61 -19.38 9.02 2.56
CA ARG A 61 -19.81 10.23 3.25
C ARG A 61 -18.59 10.98 3.76
N LEU A 62 -18.00 11.79 2.90
CA LEU A 62 -16.86 12.62 3.23
C LEU A 62 -17.29 13.75 4.17
N HIS A 63 -16.46 14.04 5.18
CA HIS A 63 -16.77 15.05 6.19
C HIS A 63 -15.56 15.97 6.40
N GLU A 64 -15.80 17.28 6.54
CA GLU A 64 -14.72 18.29 6.71
C GLU A 64 -13.86 18.06 7.95
N SER A 65 -14.35 17.29 8.93
CA SER A 65 -13.56 16.87 10.11
C SER A 65 -12.36 15.99 9.77
N TRP A 66 -12.19 15.56 8.51
CA TRP A 66 -11.06 14.77 8.05
C TRP A 66 -9.86 15.62 7.61
N ALA A 67 -9.97 16.96 7.56
CA ALA A 67 -8.97 17.88 7.00
C ALA A 67 -7.52 17.55 7.38
N ASP A 68 -7.28 17.27 8.66
CA ASP A 68 -5.94 17.06 9.21
C ASP A 68 -5.60 15.58 9.43
N VAL A 69 -6.46 14.66 8.99
CA VAL A 69 -6.28 13.21 9.18
C VAL A 69 -5.82 12.58 7.87
N PRO A 70 -4.60 12.01 7.81
CA PRO A 70 -4.22 11.19 6.66
C PRO A 70 -5.12 9.94 6.58
N VAL A 71 -5.77 9.72 5.44
CA VAL A 71 -6.68 8.58 5.25
C VAL A 71 -6.20 7.72 4.08
N ALA A 72 -6.02 6.42 4.34
CA ALA A 72 -5.97 5.39 3.33
C ALA A 72 -7.37 4.80 3.20
N PHE A 73 -8.08 5.14 2.13
CA PHE A 73 -9.47 4.77 1.92
C PHE A 73 -9.58 3.65 0.89
N GLU A 74 -9.77 2.43 1.39
CA GLU A 74 -9.97 1.23 0.58
C GLU A 74 -11.45 1.04 0.24
N VAL A 75 -11.72 0.95 -1.06
CA VAL A 75 -13.07 0.86 -1.65
C VAL A 75 -13.09 -0.23 -2.73
N THR A 76 -14.28 -0.70 -3.11
CA THR A 76 -14.40 -1.74 -4.15
C THR A 76 -14.25 -1.21 -5.58
N GLY A 77 -14.40 0.10 -5.77
CA GLY A 77 -14.35 0.78 -7.06
C GLY A 77 -14.69 2.27 -6.95
N VAL A 78 -14.78 2.96 -8.08
CA VAL A 78 -15.15 4.40 -8.11
C VAL A 78 -16.66 4.60 -7.97
N GLY A 79 -17.47 3.80 -8.67
CA GLY A 79 -18.93 3.94 -8.71
C GLY A 79 -19.41 5.07 -9.63
N ASP A 80 -20.42 5.82 -9.22
CA ASP A 80 -21.00 6.90 -10.02
C ASP A 80 -19.99 8.05 -10.20
N ILE A 81 -19.50 8.21 -11.43
CA ILE A 81 -18.45 9.17 -11.77
C ILE A 81 -18.88 10.60 -11.48
N GLN A 82 -20.14 10.96 -11.71
CA GLN A 82 -20.62 12.32 -11.48
C GLN A 82 -20.54 12.69 -9.99
N THR A 83 -20.92 11.76 -9.12
CA THR A 83 -20.79 11.90 -7.67
C THR A 83 -19.31 12.05 -7.28
N VAL A 84 -18.43 11.22 -7.82
CA VAL A 84 -16.98 11.30 -7.51
C VAL A 84 -16.36 12.61 -8.00
N ILE A 85 -16.72 13.10 -9.19
CA ILE A 85 -16.27 14.40 -9.70
C ILE A 85 -16.66 15.53 -8.73
N ASN A 86 -17.87 15.48 -8.17
CA ASN A 86 -18.32 16.45 -7.17
C ASN A 86 -17.52 16.34 -5.84
N MET A 87 -16.94 15.17 -5.54
CA MET A 87 -16.09 14.93 -4.38
C MET A 87 -14.63 15.39 -4.60
N CYS A 88 -14.18 15.55 -5.85
CA CYS A 88 -12.78 15.88 -6.18
C CYS A 88 -12.22 17.14 -5.48
N PRO A 89 -12.97 18.26 -5.32
CA PRO A 89 -12.46 19.41 -4.58
C PRO A 89 -12.07 19.05 -3.14
N PHE A 90 -12.89 18.24 -2.46
CA PHE A 90 -12.59 17.73 -1.14
C PHE A 90 -11.38 16.82 -1.18
N LEU A 91 -11.39 15.78 -2.03
CA LEU A 91 -10.33 14.78 -2.09
C LEU A 91 -8.94 15.39 -2.38
N ARG A 92 -8.86 16.42 -3.24
CA ARG A 92 -7.60 17.14 -3.51
C ARG A 92 -7.13 18.01 -2.36
N GLY A 93 -8.05 18.54 -1.56
CA GLY A 93 -7.74 19.41 -0.42
C GLY A 93 -7.28 18.65 0.83
N HIS A 94 -7.36 17.31 0.81
CA HIS A 94 -7.13 16.46 1.97
C HIS A 94 -6.04 15.42 1.68
N ASN A 95 -5.38 14.92 2.73
CA ASN A 95 -4.37 13.87 2.59
C ASN A 95 -5.04 12.49 2.51
N ILE A 96 -5.72 12.23 1.40
CA ILE A 96 -6.49 11.00 1.17
C ILE A 96 -5.89 10.24 0.00
N ARG A 97 -5.59 8.97 0.23
CA ARG A 97 -5.23 8.00 -0.81
C ARG A 97 -6.39 7.05 -1.01
N ILE A 98 -6.76 6.80 -2.26
CA ILE A 98 -7.87 5.89 -2.58
C ILE A 98 -7.28 4.57 -3.07
N LEU A 99 -7.52 3.49 -2.33
CA LEU A 99 -7.08 2.15 -2.66
C LEU A 99 -8.20 1.42 -3.40
N ILE A 100 -7.96 1.00 -4.64
CA ILE A 100 -8.94 0.32 -5.49
C ILE A 100 -8.33 -1.01 -6.00
N PRO A 101 -9.04 -2.14 -5.93
CA PRO A 101 -8.54 -3.41 -6.43
C PRO A 101 -8.42 -3.45 -7.94
N GLY A 102 -7.28 -3.95 -8.43
CA GLY A 102 -6.99 -4.16 -9.84
C GLY A 102 -7.69 -5.38 -10.45
N THR A 103 -8.99 -5.57 -10.18
CA THR A 103 -9.73 -6.80 -10.52
C THR A 103 -10.71 -6.65 -11.69
N SER A 104 -10.95 -5.42 -12.17
CA SER A 104 -11.91 -5.18 -13.25
C SER A 104 -11.52 -3.99 -14.12
N GLN A 105 -11.91 -4.02 -15.38
CA GLN A 105 -11.70 -2.91 -16.32
C GLN A 105 -12.29 -1.59 -15.81
N GLU A 106 -13.46 -1.64 -15.16
CA GLU A 106 -14.10 -0.48 -14.54
C GLU A 106 -13.21 0.17 -13.47
N ASN A 107 -12.52 -0.64 -12.66
CA ASN A 107 -11.60 -0.14 -11.65
C ASN A 107 -10.37 0.52 -12.28
N PHE A 108 -9.81 -0.02 -13.36
CA PHE A 108 -8.69 0.63 -14.07
C PHE A 108 -9.10 1.96 -14.70
N VAL A 109 -10.29 2.05 -15.28
CA VAL A 109 -10.84 3.32 -15.77
C VAL A 109 -11.00 4.30 -14.61
N GLY A 110 -11.54 3.85 -13.48
CA GLY A 110 -11.68 4.65 -12.27
C GLY A 110 -10.36 5.20 -11.73
N LEU A 111 -9.32 4.36 -11.67
CA LEU A 111 -7.95 4.74 -11.28
C LEU A 111 -7.41 5.86 -12.19
N ARG A 112 -7.58 5.73 -13.52
CA ARG A 112 -7.18 6.79 -14.47
C ARG A 112 -7.96 8.09 -14.27
N ILE A 113 -9.27 8.00 -14.02
CA ILE A 113 -10.13 9.17 -13.76
C ILE A 113 -9.65 9.91 -12.51
N LEU A 114 -9.41 9.20 -11.40
CA LEU A 114 -8.92 9.80 -10.16
C LEU A 114 -7.55 10.47 -10.36
N SER A 115 -6.63 9.75 -11.02
CA SER A 115 -5.31 10.26 -11.38
C SER A 115 -5.40 11.53 -12.25
N SER A 116 -6.23 11.51 -13.30
CA SER A 116 -6.50 12.67 -14.17
C SER A 116 -7.12 13.85 -13.41
N ALA A 117 -7.93 13.56 -12.40
CA ALA A 117 -8.53 14.56 -11.52
C ALA A 117 -7.54 15.13 -10.48
N GLY A 118 -6.29 14.68 -10.46
CA GLY A 118 -5.26 15.15 -9.53
C GLY A 118 -5.32 14.51 -8.15
N ILE A 119 -5.99 13.36 -8.01
CA ILE A 119 -6.04 12.56 -6.79
C ILE A 119 -5.05 11.40 -6.98
N THR A 120 -4.29 11.04 -5.96
CA THR A 120 -3.33 9.91 -6.03
C THR A 120 -4.04 8.60 -5.68
N PRO A 121 -4.39 7.76 -6.67
CA PRO A 121 -4.95 6.46 -6.39
C PRO A 121 -3.83 5.44 -6.12
N VAL A 122 -4.22 4.33 -5.50
CA VAL A 122 -3.39 3.17 -5.25
C VAL A 122 -4.13 1.97 -5.83
N VAL A 123 -3.50 1.24 -6.76
CA VAL A 123 -4.02 -0.06 -7.18
C VAL A 123 -3.62 -1.12 -6.15
N THR A 124 -4.60 -1.86 -5.62
CA THR A 124 -4.31 -3.02 -4.77
C THR A 124 -4.21 -4.27 -5.63
N LEU A 125 -3.29 -5.14 -5.24
CA LEU A 125 -3.00 -6.41 -5.93
C LEU A 125 -3.57 -7.55 -5.05
N PRO A 126 -4.83 -7.95 -5.23
CA PRO A 126 -5.38 -9.09 -4.50
C PRO A 126 -4.64 -10.38 -4.86
N SER A 127 -4.87 -11.46 -4.11
CA SER A 127 -4.25 -12.77 -4.36
C SER A 127 -4.82 -13.48 -5.59
N GLN A 128 -6.01 -13.08 -6.08
CA GLN A 128 -6.65 -13.65 -7.26
C GLN A 128 -7.40 -12.57 -8.07
N GLY A 129 -7.63 -12.87 -9.35
CA GLY A 129 -8.54 -12.09 -10.20
C GLY A 129 -7.96 -10.76 -10.75
N ILE A 130 -6.64 -10.57 -10.73
CA ILE A 130 -6.01 -9.41 -11.37
C ILE A 130 -6.12 -9.51 -12.89
N ASP A 131 -6.56 -8.41 -13.52
CA ASP A 131 -6.45 -8.21 -14.97
C ASP A 131 -5.08 -7.59 -15.29
N TRP A 132 -4.12 -8.45 -15.65
CA TRP A 132 -2.72 -8.07 -15.86
C TRP A 132 -2.52 -7.19 -17.10
N GLU A 133 -3.35 -7.37 -18.13
CA GLU A 133 -3.29 -6.55 -19.35
C GLU A 133 -3.74 -5.12 -19.03
N ALA A 134 -4.90 -4.97 -18.37
CA ALA A 134 -5.40 -3.66 -17.97
C ALA A 134 -4.49 -2.97 -16.93
N LEU A 135 -3.87 -3.73 -16.03
CA LEU A 135 -2.86 -3.24 -15.09
C LEU A 135 -1.62 -2.72 -15.83
N ASN A 136 -1.16 -3.43 -16.85
CA ASN A 136 -0.04 -3.00 -17.67
C ASN A 136 -0.37 -1.72 -18.46
N ASP A 137 -1.58 -1.62 -19.02
CA ASP A 137 -2.02 -0.38 -19.68
C ASP A 137 -2.10 0.80 -18.69
N LEU A 138 -2.51 0.55 -17.45
CA LEU A 138 -2.53 1.57 -16.40
C LEU A 138 -1.12 2.05 -16.05
N LEU A 139 -0.15 1.13 -15.94
CA LEU A 139 1.26 1.47 -15.78
C LEU A 139 1.75 2.34 -16.94
N HIS A 140 1.38 1.98 -18.18
CA HIS A 140 1.82 2.74 -19.33
C HIS A 140 1.25 4.16 -19.34
N TYR A 141 -0.01 4.29 -18.96
CA TYR A 141 -0.64 5.59 -18.73
C TYR A 141 0.11 6.41 -17.68
N ASP A 142 0.44 5.83 -16.53
CA ASP A 142 1.08 6.57 -15.43
C ASP A 142 2.51 7.03 -15.76
N VAL A 143 3.33 6.14 -16.34
CA VAL A 143 4.77 6.41 -16.50
C VAL A 143 5.12 7.06 -17.83
N TYR A 144 4.44 6.69 -18.93
CA TYR A 144 4.80 7.16 -20.28
C TYR A 144 3.92 8.30 -20.80
N ALA A 145 2.72 8.51 -20.25
CA ALA A 145 1.85 9.56 -20.76
C ALA A 145 2.47 10.96 -20.54
N ARG A 146 2.20 11.85 -21.49
CA ARG A 146 2.63 13.26 -21.43
C ARG A 146 1.59 14.18 -20.80
N VAL A 147 0.38 13.66 -20.56
CA VAL A 147 -0.73 14.42 -20.01
C VAL A 147 -0.50 14.61 -18.51
N PRO A 148 -0.67 15.82 -17.94
CA PRO A 148 -0.57 16.02 -16.51
C PRO A 148 -1.62 15.19 -15.76
N HIS A 149 -1.17 14.40 -14.80
CA HIS A 149 -2.01 13.61 -13.90
C HIS A 149 -1.28 13.40 -12.56
N ALA A 150 -2.02 13.03 -11.52
CA ALA A 150 -1.43 12.63 -10.25
C ALA A 150 -0.85 11.20 -10.36
N PRO A 151 0.28 10.91 -9.70
CA PRO A 151 0.91 9.59 -9.76
C PRO A 151 -0.04 8.49 -9.29
N ILE A 152 0.11 7.30 -9.85
CA ILE A 152 -0.59 6.08 -9.44
C ILE A 152 0.37 5.18 -8.67
N GLU A 153 -0.02 4.79 -7.45
CA GLU A 153 0.73 3.82 -6.66
C GLU A 153 0.30 2.38 -7.01
N PRO A 154 1.19 1.39 -6.99
CA PRO A 154 2.57 1.45 -6.50
C PRO A 154 3.61 1.83 -7.57
N PHE A 155 3.19 2.25 -8.77
CA PHE A 155 4.12 2.51 -9.88
C PHE A 155 5.03 3.70 -9.58
N ALA A 156 4.46 4.79 -9.09
CA ALA A 156 5.22 5.97 -8.70
C ALA A 156 6.21 5.67 -7.56
N TYR A 157 5.81 4.90 -6.55
CA TYR A 157 6.72 4.41 -5.52
C TYR A 157 7.87 3.58 -6.10
N ALA A 158 7.59 2.69 -7.07
CA ALA A 158 8.62 1.91 -7.75
C ALA A 158 9.61 2.80 -8.50
N VAL A 159 9.13 3.77 -9.27
CA VAL A 159 9.94 4.74 -10.01
C VAL A 159 10.84 5.54 -9.05
N ASP A 160 10.26 6.07 -7.96
CA ASP A 160 10.97 6.92 -7.00
C ASP A 160 12.01 6.15 -6.16
N ARG A 161 11.71 4.90 -5.78
CA ARG A 161 12.49 4.17 -4.75
C ARG A 161 13.36 3.06 -5.28
N PHE A 162 13.11 2.53 -6.47
CA PHE A 162 13.96 1.49 -7.02
C PHE A 162 15.38 2.04 -7.25
N ARG A 163 16.40 1.29 -6.83
CA ARG A 163 17.81 1.63 -7.05
C ARG A 163 18.51 0.44 -7.65
N ASN A 164 19.34 0.69 -8.67
CA ASN A 164 20.15 -0.34 -9.29
C ASN A 164 20.95 -1.10 -8.22
N ARG A 165 20.79 -2.44 -8.19
CA ARG A 165 21.37 -3.41 -7.23
C ARG A 165 20.67 -3.56 -5.88
N GLN A 166 19.55 -2.87 -5.65
CA GLN A 166 18.69 -3.15 -4.50
C GLN A 166 17.40 -3.81 -4.97
N ALA A 167 16.82 -4.62 -4.10
CA ALA A 167 15.45 -5.06 -4.26
C ALA A 167 14.53 -4.02 -3.63
N LEU A 168 13.33 -3.86 -4.19
CA LEU A 168 12.31 -2.97 -3.67
C LEU A 168 11.16 -3.81 -3.14
N ASP A 169 10.78 -3.54 -1.90
CA ASP A 169 9.52 -4.04 -1.36
C ASP A 169 8.43 -2.97 -1.54
N LEU A 170 7.33 -3.36 -2.20
CA LEU A 170 6.14 -2.52 -2.38
C LEU A 170 5.26 -2.48 -1.12
N GLY A 171 5.53 -3.33 -0.12
CA GLY A 171 4.71 -3.42 1.07
C GLY A 171 4.52 -2.14 1.89
N PRO A 172 5.46 -1.16 1.86
CA PRO A 172 5.20 0.13 2.48
C PRO A 172 4.03 0.92 1.86
N VAL A 173 3.66 0.66 0.60
CA VAL A 173 2.47 1.26 -0.05
C VAL A 173 1.18 0.73 0.58
N TYR A 174 1.20 -0.50 1.10
CA TYR A 174 0.04 -1.23 1.61
C TYR A 174 0.07 -1.47 3.12
N PHE A 175 1.02 -0.84 3.84
CA PHE A 175 1.23 -1.02 5.28
C PHE A 175 1.51 -2.47 5.72
N ASP A 176 2.17 -3.26 4.87
CA ASP A 176 2.41 -4.70 5.13
C ASP A 176 3.87 -5.14 5.00
N ASN A 177 4.81 -4.20 4.93
CA ASN A 177 6.23 -4.50 5.12
C ASN A 177 6.53 -4.80 6.60
N PRO A 178 7.01 -6.00 6.96
CA PRO A 178 7.17 -6.40 8.37
C PRO A 178 8.39 -5.76 9.08
N GLU A 179 9.28 -5.10 8.34
CA GLU A 179 10.35 -4.28 8.91
C GLU A 179 9.85 -2.89 9.33
N ALA A 180 8.80 -2.40 8.68
CA ALA A 180 8.24 -1.07 8.91
C ALA A 180 6.90 -1.09 9.67
N TYR A 181 6.14 -2.19 9.58
CA TYR A 181 4.80 -2.33 10.10
C TYR A 181 4.62 -3.66 10.84
N LEU A 182 3.98 -3.62 12.00
CA LEU A 182 3.46 -4.79 12.69
C LEU A 182 1.96 -4.63 12.87
N HIS A 183 1.22 -5.74 12.72
CA HIS A 183 -0.23 -5.75 12.84
C HIS A 183 -0.62 -6.26 14.23
N VAL A 184 -1.60 -5.64 14.86
CA VAL A 184 -2.11 -6.02 16.17
C VAL A 184 -3.60 -6.28 16.08
N ASP A 185 -4.10 -7.38 16.66
CA ASP A 185 -5.53 -7.64 16.76
C ASP A 185 -6.18 -6.94 17.96
N GLU A 186 -7.50 -7.09 18.13
CA GLU A 186 -8.24 -6.48 19.25
C GLU A 186 -7.82 -7.02 20.62
N GLN A 187 -7.32 -8.25 20.66
CA GLN A 187 -6.87 -8.90 21.89
C GLN A 187 -5.47 -8.42 22.29
N GLY A 188 -4.68 -7.91 21.35
CA GLY A 188 -3.32 -7.42 21.57
C GLY A 188 -2.24 -8.37 21.06
N HIS A 189 -2.58 -9.42 20.31
CA HIS A 189 -1.58 -10.26 19.64
C HIS A 189 -0.93 -9.49 18.50
N VAL A 190 0.39 -9.65 18.37
CA VAL A 190 1.19 -8.94 17.36
C VAL A 190 1.63 -9.92 16.28
N ALA A 191 1.52 -9.53 15.01
CA ALA A 191 1.98 -10.33 13.86
C ALA A 191 2.67 -9.46 12.79
N THR A 192 3.35 -10.11 11.85
CA THR A 192 4.07 -9.44 10.74
C THR A 192 3.14 -8.91 9.65
N SER A 193 1.90 -9.38 9.58
CA SER A 193 0.92 -8.97 8.59
C SER A 193 -0.50 -9.29 9.05
N GLN A 194 -1.50 -8.72 8.38
CA GLN A 194 -2.90 -9.05 8.61
C GLN A 194 -3.21 -10.54 8.36
N LYS A 195 -2.69 -11.11 7.27
CA LYS A 195 -2.83 -12.55 6.96
C LYS A 195 -2.24 -13.43 8.07
N ALA A 196 -1.13 -12.99 8.68
CA ALA A 196 -0.54 -13.69 9.81
C ALA A 196 -1.45 -13.66 11.06
N LEU A 197 -2.08 -12.52 11.37
CA LEU A 197 -3.10 -12.43 12.43
C LEU A 197 -4.27 -13.40 12.16
N GLU A 198 -4.82 -13.40 10.95
CA GLU A 198 -5.95 -14.25 10.57
C GLU A 198 -5.63 -15.75 10.65
N SER A 199 -4.37 -16.12 10.35
CA SER A 199 -3.89 -17.50 10.47
C SER A 199 -3.48 -17.92 11.88
N GLY A 200 -3.50 -17.01 12.87
CA GLY A 200 -3.03 -17.27 14.23
C GLY A 200 -1.51 -17.33 14.39
N THR A 201 -0.76 -16.78 13.43
CA THR A 201 0.71 -16.76 13.47
C THR A 201 1.19 -15.50 14.18
N PHE A 202 1.40 -15.60 15.50
CA PHE A 202 1.74 -14.47 16.36
C PHE A 202 3.24 -14.40 16.71
N LEU A 203 3.75 -13.19 16.89
CA LEU A 203 5.10 -12.88 17.37
C LEU A 203 5.15 -12.73 18.90
N GLY A 204 4.02 -12.41 19.52
CA GLY A 204 3.89 -12.15 20.96
C GLY A 204 2.64 -11.34 21.26
N HIS A 205 2.57 -10.80 22.49
CA HIS A 205 1.45 -9.98 22.94
C HIS A 205 1.91 -8.57 23.32
N ILE A 206 1.10 -7.55 23.05
CA ILE A 206 1.52 -6.16 23.20
C ILE A 206 1.93 -5.80 24.64
N ASP A 207 1.33 -6.45 25.62
CA ASP A 207 1.64 -6.29 27.05
C ASP A 207 3.06 -6.75 27.42
N ASP A 208 3.71 -7.56 26.58
CA ASP A 208 5.12 -7.95 26.77
C ASP A 208 6.08 -6.78 26.51
N GLY A 209 5.63 -5.78 25.75
CA GLY A 209 6.38 -4.62 25.28
C GLY A 209 6.99 -4.85 23.89
N LEU A 210 6.85 -3.85 23.01
CA LEU A 210 7.33 -3.91 21.62
C LEU A 210 8.82 -4.18 21.51
N ASP A 211 9.65 -3.63 22.41
CA ASP A 211 11.09 -3.86 22.39
C ASP A 211 11.45 -5.35 22.59
N LYS A 212 10.69 -6.05 23.45
CA LYS A 212 10.88 -7.49 23.66
C LYS A 212 10.40 -8.29 22.47
N ILE A 213 9.24 -7.92 21.89
CA ILE A 213 8.72 -8.56 20.68
C ILE A 213 9.74 -8.43 19.55
N CYS A 214 10.25 -7.22 19.28
CA CYS A 214 11.22 -6.96 18.22
C CYS A 214 12.60 -7.60 18.46
N ALA A 215 12.91 -7.99 19.70
CA ALA A 215 14.11 -8.73 20.07
C ALA A 215 13.89 -10.25 20.17
N SER A 216 12.65 -10.74 19.99
CA SER A 216 12.30 -12.14 20.15
C SER A 216 12.76 -13.01 18.98
N GLU A 217 13.03 -14.29 19.25
CA GLU A 217 13.29 -15.27 18.19
C GLU A 217 12.12 -15.40 17.22
N ALA A 218 10.88 -15.25 17.71
CA ALA A 218 9.68 -15.28 16.88
C ALA A 218 9.68 -14.14 15.85
N TYR A 219 10.05 -12.92 16.25
CA TYR A 219 10.17 -11.78 15.32
C TYR A 219 11.25 -12.02 14.27
N TYR A 220 12.44 -12.46 14.68
CA TYR A 220 13.49 -12.79 13.72
C TYR A 220 13.12 -13.96 12.81
N ALA A 221 12.42 -14.97 13.33
CA ALA A 221 11.90 -16.09 12.53
C ALA A 221 10.81 -15.63 11.56
N GLY A 222 9.93 -14.71 11.95
CA GLY A 222 8.92 -14.10 11.08
C GLY A 222 9.55 -13.28 9.95
N LEU A 223 10.51 -12.40 10.29
CA LEU A 223 11.29 -11.65 9.30
C LEU A 223 12.08 -12.57 8.39
N LYS A 224 12.69 -13.62 8.95
CA LYS A 224 13.44 -14.60 8.18
C LYS A 224 12.51 -15.41 7.30
N GLY A 225 11.31 -15.79 7.74
CA GLY A 225 10.30 -16.49 6.95
C GLY A 225 9.84 -15.63 5.77
N TRP A 226 9.52 -14.36 6.04
CA TRP A 226 9.23 -13.37 5.00
C TRP A 226 10.40 -13.23 4.01
N ARG A 227 11.65 -13.15 4.49
CA ARG A 227 12.84 -13.13 3.64
C ARG A 227 13.15 -14.45 2.94
N GLN A 228 12.77 -15.58 3.54
CA GLN A 228 13.04 -16.93 3.04
C GLN A 228 12.07 -17.31 1.95
N HIS A 229 10.85 -16.78 1.97
CA HIS A 229 10.00 -16.72 0.77
C HIS A 229 10.82 -16.23 -0.42
N PHE A 230 11.78 -15.31 -0.18
CA PHE A 230 12.64 -14.79 -1.24
C PHE A 230 13.85 -15.66 -1.63
N LEU A 231 14.05 -16.77 -0.95
CA LEU A 231 15.17 -17.70 -1.17
C LEU A 231 14.66 -19.09 -1.58
N GLN A 232 13.34 -19.28 -1.68
CA GLN A 232 12.78 -20.52 -2.20
C GLN A 232 13.07 -20.61 -3.69
N ASP A 233 13.47 -21.78 -4.15
CA ASP A 233 13.72 -22.07 -5.55
C ASP A 233 12.38 -22.30 -6.28
N ASP A 234 11.53 -21.26 -6.26
CA ASP A 234 10.21 -21.25 -6.89
C ASP A 234 10.28 -20.55 -8.27
N GLY A 235 9.16 -20.57 -9.01
CA GLY A 235 9.09 -19.91 -10.32
C GLY A 235 9.39 -18.41 -10.27
N CYS A 236 9.23 -17.77 -9.11
CA CYS A 236 9.51 -16.36 -8.90
C CYS A 236 11.01 -16.06 -8.76
N ALA A 237 11.82 -16.97 -8.22
CA ALA A 237 13.27 -16.76 -8.06
C ALA A 237 14.00 -16.48 -9.39
N TYR A 238 13.45 -16.95 -10.51
CA TYR A 238 13.97 -16.76 -11.87
C TYR A 238 13.29 -15.61 -12.63
N CYS A 239 12.25 -15.00 -12.07
CA CYS A 239 11.49 -13.92 -12.71
C CYS A 239 12.33 -12.63 -12.71
N PRO A 240 12.54 -11.96 -13.86
CA PRO A 240 13.27 -10.69 -13.92
C PRO A 240 12.60 -9.59 -13.07
N GLY A 241 11.27 -9.62 -12.99
CA GLY A 241 10.43 -8.74 -12.17
C GLY A 241 10.51 -8.97 -10.66
N TRP A 242 11.19 -10.05 -10.23
CA TRP A 242 11.32 -10.42 -8.83
C TRP A 242 11.86 -9.31 -7.93
N ARG A 243 12.83 -8.52 -8.42
CA ARG A 243 13.46 -7.44 -7.64
C ARG A 243 12.51 -6.29 -7.31
N LEU A 244 11.34 -6.24 -7.92
CA LEU A 244 10.28 -5.26 -7.67
C LEU A 244 9.11 -5.88 -6.90
N CYS A 245 8.72 -7.11 -7.25
CA CYS A 245 7.57 -7.78 -6.63
C CYS A 245 7.93 -8.41 -5.28
N MET A 246 9.16 -8.92 -5.14
CA MET A 246 9.61 -9.71 -4.00
C MET A 246 8.62 -10.84 -3.69
N GLY A 247 8.14 -11.56 -4.70
CA GLY A 247 7.28 -12.73 -4.49
C GLY A 247 5.90 -12.45 -3.90
N ARG A 248 5.49 -11.18 -3.82
CA ARG A 248 4.15 -10.77 -3.38
C ARG A 248 3.04 -11.41 -4.21
N CYS A 249 3.34 -11.71 -5.47
CA CYS A 249 2.42 -12.35 -6.41
C CYS A 249 2.72 -13.86 -6.60
N SER A 250 3.39 -14.51 -5.64
CA SER A 250 3.69 -15.95 -5.71
C SER A 250 2.43 -16.81 -5.81
N ASP A 251 1.31 -16.34 -5.23
CA ASP A 251 0.00 -17.02 -5.31
C ASP A 251 -0.51 -17.14 -6.77
N TYR A 252 0.11 -16.44 -7.74
CA TYR A 252 -0.19 -16.52 -9.18
C TYR A 252 0.74 -17.47 -9.97
N LEU A 253 1.63 -18.21 -9.28
CA LEU A 253 2.58 -19.14 -9.91
C LEU A 253 2.03 -20.56 -10.13
N ASP A 254 0.76 -20.83 -9.84
CA ASP A 254 0.13 -22.15 -10.11
C ASP A 254 0.07 -22.49 -11.63
N GLN A 255 0.50 -21.57 -12.48
CA GLN A 255 0.71 -21.74 -13.91
C GLN A 255 2.23 -21.86 -14.16
N THR A 256 2.64 -22.76 -15.07
CA THR A 256 4.07 -22.97 -15.41
C THR A 256 4.83 -21.65 -15.51
N PRO A 257 6.10 -21.55 -15.04
CA PRO A 257 6.84 -20.29 -14.94
C PRO A 257 6.80 -19.41 -16.19
N GLU A 258 6.82 -20.02 -17.38
CA GLU A 258 6.77 -19.36 -18.69
C GLU A 258 5.40 -18.75 -19.05
N GLN A 259 4.36 -18.96 -18.23
CA GLN A 259 2.98 -18.53 -18.46
C GLN A 259 2.41 -17.68 -17.31
N SER A 260 3.21 -17.32 -16.30
CA SER A 260 2.67 -16.50 -15.20
C SER A 260 2.43 -15.07 -15.67
N PRO A 261 1.16 -14.59 -15.67
CA PRO A 261 0.84 -13.27 -16.21
C PRO A 261 1.43 -12.12 -15.38
N CYS A 262 1.86 -12.38 -14.14
CA CYS A 262 2.55 -11.39 -13.33
C CYS A 262 3.97 -11.07 -13.84
N GLN A 263 4.66 -12.05 -14.44
CA GLN A 263 6.03 -11.87 -14.92
C GLN A 263 6.10 -10.76 -15.98
N GLY A 264 5.26 -10.85 -17.02
CA GLY A 264 5.24 -9.85 -18.09
C GLY A 264 4.91 -8.44 -17.60
N PHE A 265 4.03 -8.33 -16.59
CA PHE A 265 3.75 -7.05 -15.95
C PHE A 265 4.97 -6.49 -15.21
N PHE A 266 5.65 -7.28 -14.37
CA PHE A 266 6.79 -6.78 -13.60
C PHE A 266 8.04 -6.52 -14.46
N GLU A 267 8.20 -7.23 -15.57
CA GLU A 267 9.17 -6.88 -16.62
C GLU A 267 8.86 -5.49 -17.20
N SER A 268 7.60 -5.23 -17.59
CA SER A 268 7.16 -3.92 -18.07
C SER A 268 7.34 -2.81 -17.03
N LEU A 269 7.07 -3.09 -15.75
CA LEU A 269 7.31 -2.16 -14.65
C LEU A 269 8.79 -1.84 -14.49
N PHE A 270 9.67 -2.84 -14.61
CA PHE A 270 11.11 -2.64 -14.56
C PHE A 270 11.60 -1.72 -15.67
N GLU A 271 11.16 -1.96 -16.91
CA GLU A 271 11.47 -1.10 -18.06
C GLU A 271 10.94 0.33 -17.84
N ALA A 272 9.72 0.47 -17.31
CA ALA A 272 9.12 1.77 -17.00
C ALA A 272 9.92 2.54 -15.94
N VAL A 273 10.41 1.86 -14.91
CA VAL A 273 11.30 2.44 -13.89
C VAL A 273 12.60 2.93 -14.52
N GLU A 274 13.28 2.11 -15.33
CA GLU A 274 14.52 2.50 -16.02
C GLU A 274 14.31 3.70 -16.94
N PHE A 275 13.23 3.69 -17.73
CA PHE A 275 12.84 4.79 -18.59
C PHE A 275 12.65 6.09 -17.81
N ALA A 276 11.86 6.06 -16.72
CA ALA A 276 11.56 7.24 -15.92
C ALA A 276 12.82 7.81 -15.25
N GLN A 277 13.69 6.94 -14.71
CA GLN A 277 14.94 7.36 -14.08
C GLN A 277 15.92 7.97 -15.08
N ASN A 278 16.05 7.41 -16.29
CA ASN A 278 16.87 7.98 -17.36
C ASN A 278 16.36 9.37 -17.77
N ARG A 279 15.04 9.55 -17.92
CA ARG A 279 14.45 10.87 -18.21
C ARG A 279 14.68 11.89 -17.09
N GLN A 280 14.65 11.47 -15.82
CA GLN A 280 14.95 12.37 -14.70
C GLN A 280 16.43 12.82 -14.72
N GLN A 281 17.36 11.93 -15.06
CA GLN A 281 18.78 12.27 -15.21
C GLN A 281 19.01 13.26 -16.37
N GLU A 282 18.36 13.05 -17.51
CA GLU A 282 18.44 13.97 -18.67
C GLU A 282 17.83 15.36 -18.38
N ASN A 283 16.82 15.41 -17.51
CA ASN A 283 16.16 16.66 -17.09
C ASN A 283 16.76 17.27 -15.81
N GLY A 284 17.88 16.74 -15.29
CA GLY A 284 18.68 17.40 -14.26
C GLY A 284 19.13 18.80 -14.71
N PRO A 285 19.65 19.66 -13.80
CA PRO A 285 20.03 21.02 -14.16
C PRO A 285 20.96 20.98 -15.37
N ARG A 286 20.46 21.47 -16.52
CA ARG A 286 21.27 21.63 -17.73
C ARG A 286 22.36 22.65 -17.39
N LEU A 287 23.51 22.15 -16.96
CA LEU A 287 24.65 22.99 -16.58
C LEU A 287 25.22 23.77 -17.77
N TRP A 288 24.85 23.43 -19.01
CA TRP A 288 25.29 24.15 -20.19
C TRP A 288 24.22 24.08 -21.30
N GLN A 289 23.46 25.17 -21.44
CA GLN A 289 23.00 25.61 -22.76
C GLN A 289 23.67 26.96 -23.02
N TYR A 290 24.65 26.93 -23.92
CA TYR A 290 25.09 28.08 -24.71
C TYR A 290 24.14 28.24 -25.90
#